data_AF-F2EAY6-F1
#
_entry.id   AF-F2EAY6-F1
#
_cell.length_a   1.000
_cell.length_b   1.000
_cell.length_c   1.000
_cell.angle_alpha   90.00
_cell.angle_beta   90.00
_cell.angle_gamma   90.00
#
_symmetry.space_group_name_H-M   'P 1'
#
loop_
_entity.id
_entity.type
_entity.pdbx_description
1 polymer ?
#
loop_
_entity_poly.entity_id
_entity_poly.type
_entity_poly.pdbx_seq_one_letter_code
_entity_poly.pdbx_strand_id
1 'polypeptide(L)'
;EGQVKRVESYGLFVTIKSSELVGLCHISELSDEPVLDINACYRAGDMVKAKILKIDQDRHRVSLGLKESYFDSDMTDDENDNENDGERVPMDISRAPQISGGFNSTSFLPGPEPRASIPALQVTLDEYEGSDQEGDQKGHEIANGSESNVKKSDRRLKEKARKQREIEISALEERALQKDTPQTPDEFEKLVRSSPNSSFVWIKYMAFLLDLADVEKARSVAERALRTINIREEEEKLNVWVAYFNLENEYGSPREDAVKKIFQRALQYCDPKKVHLALLGMYERTKQNELADELFDRMTKRFKTSCKVWLRRIQFSLTQGKDVEYIKSVVNRALLSLPQSKRIKFLTQTAILEFKCGVAEEGRSRFELILREYPKRTDIWSVYLDQEIRLGDTEIIRALFDRVTCLSLPPKKMKFLFKKYLRYEKAQGDEERIEHVKQKAMEYVEISRA
;
A
#
# COMPACT_ATOMS: atom_id res chain seq x y z
N GLU A 1 8.98 44.02 4.07
CA GLU A 1 7.98 43.96 2.98
C GLU A 1 8.70 43.73 1.66
N GLY A 2 8.15 42.90 0.78
CA GLY A 2 8.73 42.62 -0.53
C GLY A 2 7.68 42.29 -1.58
N GLN A 3 8.07 42.37 -2.85
CA GLN A 3 7.20 42.14 -4.00
C GLN A 3 7.52 40.79 -4.66
N VAL A 4 6.51 39.99 -4.94
CA VAL A 4 6.67 38.69 -5.61
C VAL A 4 7.06 38.91 -7.07
N LYS A 5 8.27 38.51 -7.46
CA LYS A 5 8.76 38.64 -8.84
C LYS A 5 8.42 37.43 -9.71
N ARG A 6 8.49 36.23 -9.12
CA ARG A 6 8.19 34.97 -9.81
C ARG A 6 7.73 33.91 -8.82
N VAL A 7 6.75 33.12 -9.26
CA VAL A 7 6.25 31.94 -8.55
C VAL A 7 6.75 30.70 -9.29
N GLU A 8 7.42 29.79 -8.59
CA GLU A 8 7.82 28.48 -9.11
C GLU A 8 7.25 27.36 -8.23
N SER A 9 7.18 26.13 -8.76
CA SER A 9 6.52 25.00 -8.08
C SER A 9 7.17 24.58 -6.75
N TYR A 10 8.35 25.10 -6.42
CA TYR A 10 9.08 24.82 -5.18
C TYR A 10 9.24 26.06 -4.27
N GLY A 11 8.77 27.24 -4.68
CA GLY A 11 8.91 28.45 -3.87
C GLY A 11 8.59 29.78 -4.56
N LEU A 12 8.53 30.85 -3.77
CA LEU A 12 8.33 32.23 -4.23
C LEU A 12 9.65 33.00 -4.23
N PHE A 13 9.88 33.77 -5.29
CA PHE A 13 10.95 34.75 -5.36
C PHE A 13 10.40 36.13 -5.03
N VAL A 14 10.86 36.72 -3.92
CA VAL A 14 10.39 38.01 -3.42
C VAL A 14 11.55 39.00 -3.45
N THR A 15 11.36 40.13 -4.11
CA THR A 15 12.31 41.26 -4.07
C THR A 15 11.98 42.15 -2.88
N ILE A 16 12.96 42.37 -2.00
CA ILE A 16 12.75 43.17 -0.79
C ILE A 16 12.69 44.65 -1.18
N LYS A 17 11.74 45.44 -0.66
CA LYS A 17 11.65 46.86 -1.07
C LYS A 17 12.85 47.71 -0.66
N SER A 18 13.53 47.33 0.42
CA SER A 18 14.65 48.08 1.01
C SER A 18 16.02 47.73 0.41
N SER A 19 16.11 46.71 -0.45
CA SER A 19 17.35 46.31 -1.12
C SER A 19 17.04 45.60 -2.45
N GLU A 20 17.86 45.74 -3.49
CA GLU A 20 17.66 45.02 -4.76
C GLU A 20 17.89 43.48 -4.65
N LEU A 21 17.94 42.95 -3.42
CA LEU A 21 18.16 41.54 -3.14
C LEU A 21 16.89 40.73 -3.39
N VAL A 22 17.08 39.59 -4.05
CA VAL A 22 16.03 38.61 -4.31
C VAL A 22 16.11 37.53 -3.24
N GLY A 23 15.05 37.41 -2.44
CA GLY A 23 14.89 36.36 -1.46
C GLY A 23 14.05 35.20 -1.99
N LEU A 24 14.42 33.98 -1.59
CA LEU A 24 13.69 32.75 -1.92
C LEU A 24 12.91 32.28 -0.69
N CYS A 25 11.61 32.07 -0.86
CA CYS A 25 10.75 31.42 0.13
C CYS A 25 10.41 30.01 -0.35
N HIS A 26 10.79 28.99 0.41
CA HIS A 26 10.51 27.60 0.06
C HIS A 26 9.03 27.27 0.32
N ILE A 27 8.45 26.33 -0.44
CA ILE A 27 7.04 25.92 -0.26
C ILE A 27 6.69 25.52 1.18
N SER A 28 7.66 24.94 1.90
CA SER A 28 7.53 24.53 3.31
C SER A 28 7.54 25.68 4.32
N GLU A 29 7.79 26.91 3.86
CA GLU A 29 7.86 28.13 4.67
C GLU A 29 6.76 29.14 4.30
N LEU A 30 5.78 28.74 3.47
CA LEU A 30 4.65 29.58 3.04
C LEU A 30 3.48 29.61 4.04
N SER A 31 3.18 28.49 4.69
CA SER A 31 2.13 28.39 5.70
C SER A 31 2.36 27.16 6.60
N ASP A 32 1.71 27.16 7.76
CA ASP A 32 1.78 26.07 8.73
C ASP A 32 0.91 24.85 8.32
N GLU A 33 -0.01 25.02 7.37
CA GLU A 33 -0.76 23.96 6.69
C GLU A 33 -0.20 23.67 5.27
N PRO A 34 -0.29 22.43 4.76
CA PRO A 34 0.27 22.07 3.45
C PRO A 34 -0.55 22.67 2.30
N VAL A 35 0.02 23.66 1.62
CA VAL A 35 -0.56 24.25 0.40
C VAL A 35 -0.36 23.29 -0.78
N LEU A 36 -1.45 22.81 -1.37
CA LEU A 36 -1.44 21.94 -2.55
C LEU A 36 -1.16 22.69 -3.86
N ASP A 37 -1.48 23.99 -3.94
CA ASP A 37 -1.22 24.81 -5.14
C ASP A 37 -0.81 26.25 -4.79
N ILE A 38 0.48 26.54 -4.98
CA ILE A 38 1.06 27.88 -4.73
C ILE A 38 0.46 28.95 -5.68
N ASN A 39 0.15 28.56 -6.92
CA ASN A 39 -0.37 29.47 -7.96
C ASN A 39 -1.80 29.97 -7.68
N ALA A 40 -2.54 29.27 -6.80
CA ALA A 40 -3.88 29.68 -6.40
C ALA A 40 -3.85 30.79 -5.32
N CYS A 41 -2.78 30.83 -4.52
CA CYS A 41 -2.67 31.74 -3.36
C CYS A 41 -1.88 33.03 -3.65
N TYR A 42 -0.94 33.01 -4.60
CA TYR A 42 -0.07 34.17 -4.86
C TYR A 42 0.16 34.43 -6.35
N ARG A 43 0.10 35.69 -6.77
CA ARG A 43 0.39 36.13 -8.15
C ARG A 43 1.68 36.95 -8.21
N ALA A 44 2.32 36.93 -9.38
CA ALA A 44 3.47 37.79 -9.64
C ALA A 44 3.03 39.27 -9.58
N GLY A 45 3.65 40.06 -8.72
CA GLY A 45 3.32 41.46 -8.44
C GLY A 45 2.78 41.72 -7.04
N ASP A 46 2.35 40.68 -6.30
CA ASP A 46 1.75 40.83 -4.97
C ASP A 46 2.76 41.29 -3.91
N MET A 47 2.25 42.05 -2.94
CA MET A 47 3.01 42.58 -1.81
C MET A 47 2.90 41.64 -0.62
N VAL A 48 4.04 41.11 -0.14
CA VAL A 48 4.10 40.16 0.98
C VAL A 48 4.99 40.66 2.11
N LYS A 49 4.59 40.36 3.35
CA LYS A 49 5.42 40.50 4.54
C LYS A 49 6.09 39.16 4.82
N ALA A 50 7.41 39.14 4.91
CA ALA A 50 8.19 37.93 5.14
C ALA A 50 9.31 38.20 6.14
N LYS A 51 9.61 37.22 7.00
CA LYS A 51 10.71 37.28 7.98
C LYS A 51 11.96 36.66 7.37
N ILE A 52 13.11 37.28 7.60
CA ILE A 52 14.40 36.77 7.11
C ILE A 52 14.85 35.63 8.03
N LEU A 53 14.99 34.42 7.48
CA LEU A 53 15.43 33.24 8.23
C LEU A 53 16.96 33.06 8.15
N LYS A 54 17.56 33.34 6.99
CA LYS A 54 19.00 33.18 6.78
C LYS A 54 19.49 34.12 5.68
N ILE A 55 20.64 34.76 5.91
CA ILE A 55 21.32 35.62 4.94
C ILE A 55 22.59 34.90 4.51
N ASP A 56 22.78 34.70 3.21
CA ASP A 56 23.97 34.09 2.62
C ASP A 56 24.74 35.18 1.85
N GLN A 57 25.75 35.77 2.51
CA GLN A 57 26.50 36.92 1.99
C GLN A 57 27.34 36.58 0.74
N ASP A 58 27.84 35.35 0.63
CA ASP A 58 28.70 34.92 -0.48
C ASP A 58 27.94 34.80 -1.82
N ARG A 59 26.62 34.61 -1.77
CA ARG A 59 25.77 34.41 -2.95
C ARG A 59 24.74 35.51 -3.16
N HIS A 60 24.73 36.55 -2.32
CA HIS A 60 23.73 37.62 -2.30
C HIS A 60 22.27 37.10 -2.30
N ARG A 61 22.00 36.02 -1.56
CA ARG A 61 20.67 35.39 -1.46
C ARG A 61 20.16 35.40 -0.03
N VAL A 62 18.86 35.62 0.13
CA VAL A 62 18.19 35.66 1.43
C VAL A 62 17.09 34.59 1.44
N SER A 63 17.06 33.75 2.46
CA SER A 63 15.96 32.80 2.68
C SER A 63 14.86 33.46 3.51
N LEU A 64 13.64 33.46 2.98
CA LEU A 64 12.48 34.14 3.56
C LEU A 64 11.44 33.12 4.04
N GLY A 65 10.77 33.42 5.16
CA GLY A 65 9.62 32.68 5.67
C GLY A 65 8.37 33.56 5.74
N LEU A 66 7.23 33.00 5.35
CA LEU A 66 5.90 33.65 5.34
C LEU A 66 4.93 33.05 6.37
N LYS A 67 5.33 32.05 7.16
CA LYS A 67 4.45 31.42 8.16
C LYS A 67 3.83 32.43 9.14
N GLU A 68 2.54 32.25 9.42
CA GLU A 68 1.75 33.02 10.40
C GLU A 68 2.43 33.01 11.78
N SER A 69 3.02 31.87 12.16
CA SER A 69 3.77 31.68 13.42
C SER A 69 5.00 32.58 13.60
N TYR A 70 5.47 33.28 12.56
CA TYR A 70 6.56 34.25 12.69
C TYR A 70 6.13 35.66 13.07
N PHE A 71 4.83 35.96 12.94
CA PHE A 71 4.24 37.28 13.19
C PHE A 71 3.42 37.32 14.49
N ASP A 72 3.07 36.16 15.04
CA ASP A 72 2.22 36.04 16.24
C ASP A 72 3.03 36.02 17.57
N SER A 73 4.31 36.42 17.53
CA SER A 73 5.21 36.36 18.70
C SER A 73 5.56 37.72 19.31
N ASP A 74 4.91 38.80 18.91
CA ASP A 74 5.15 40.14 19.47
C ASP A 74 3.81 40.79 19.86
N MET A 75 3.27 40.42 21.03
CA MET A 75 2.56 41.31 21.98
C MET A 75 2.32 40.55 23.30
N THR A 76 3.11 40.87 24.31
CA THR A 76 2.90 40.54 25.72
C THR A 76 1.92 41.52 26.37
N ASP A 77 1.12 40.98 27.30
CA ASP A 77 0.51 41.58 28.50
C ASP A 77 -0.37 42.85 28.36
N ASP A 78 -1.68 42.71 28.57
CA ASP A 78 -2.38 43.15 29.81
C ASP A 78 -3.91 43.16 29.65
N GLU A 79 -4.56 43.00 30.80
CA GLU A 79 -5.99 42.82 31.11
C GLU A 79 -6.97 43.86 30.51
N ASN A 80 -8.16 43.39 30.09
CA ASN A 80 -9.44 43.77 30.70
C ASN A 80 -10.68 43.14 30.03
N ASP A 81 -11.64 42.82 30.89
CA ASP A 81 -12.98 42.30 30.64
C ASP A 81 -13.80 43.12 29.63
N ASN A 82 -14.61 42.41 28.84
CA ASN A 82 -16.06 42.64 28.83
C ASN A 82 -16.80 41.45 28.21
N GLU A 83 -17.73 40.93 29.00
CA GLU A 83 -18.84 40.06 28.65
C GLU A 83 -19.67 40.66 27.49
N ASN A 84 -20.13 39.81 26.57
CA ASN A 84 -21.58 39.63 26.39
C ASN A 84 -21.89 38.38 25.55
N ASP A 85 -22.98 37.75 25.96
CA ASP A 85 -23.55 36.45 25.65
C ASP A 85 -23.91 36.15 24.20
N GLY A 86 -24.01 34.84 23.94
CA GLY A 86 -24.69 34.28 22.77
C GLY A 86 -24.61 32.76 22.67
N GLU A 87 -25.08 32.06 23.71
CA GLU A 87 -25.54 30.66 23.76
C GLU A 87 -25.17 29.69 22.61
N ARG A 88 -24.31 28.71 22.95
CA ARG A 88 -24.53 27.29 22.58
C ARG A 88 -25.66 26.76 23.50
N VAL A 89 -26.48 25.76 23.20
CA VAL A 89 -26.21 24.36 22.80
C VAL A 89 -27.58 23.69 22.42
N PRO A 90 -27.81 22.36 22.44
CA PRO A 90 -27.40 21.23 21.56
C PRO A 90 -28.63 20.44 21.00
N MET A 91 -28.43 19.38 20.19
CA MET A 91 -28.97 18.02 20.46
C MET A 91 -28.84 17.05 19.27
N ASP A 92 -27.97 16.05 19.45
CA ASP A 92 -28.26 14.63 19.67
C ASP A 92 -29.29 13.81 18.85
N ILE A 93 -28.72 12.79 18.20
CA ILE A 93 -29.01 11.33 18.24
C ILE A 93 -30.36 10.74 17.73
N SER A 94 -30.17 9.93 16.68
CA SER A 94 -30.87 8.66 16.33
C SER A 94 -32.34 8.67 15.89
N ARG A 95 -32.57 8.07 14.71
CA ARG A 95 -33.46 6.91 14.53
C ARG A 95 -33.39 6.39 13.10
N ALA A 96 -33.11 5.09 12.96
CA ALA A 96 -33.55 4.31 11.81
C ALA A 96 -35.09 4.21 11.82
N PRO A 97 -35.70 3.89 10.67
CA PRO A 97 -36.59 2.74 10.70
C PRO A 97 -36.45 1.81 9.48
N GLN A 98 -36.68 0.54 9.77
CA GLN A 98 -37.01 -0.53 8.83
C GLN A 98 -38.53 -0.61 8.60
N ILE A 99 -38.92 -1.35 7.56
CA ILE A 99 -40.16 -2.15 7.38
C ILE A 99 -41.19 -1.68 6.30
N SER A 100 -41.19 -2.49 5.22
CA SER A 100 -42.27 -3.08 4.40
C SER A 100 -43.26 -2.27 3.54
N GLY A 101 -43.29 -2.63 2.25
CA GLY A 101 -44.36 -3.48 1.71
C GLY A 101 -45.35 -2.83 0.73
N GLY A 102 -45.32 -3.26 -0.55
CA GLY A 102 -46.41 -3.00 -1.51
C GLY A 102 -46.05 -3.24 -2.96
N PHE A 103 -46.37 -4.44 -3.46
CA PHE A 103 -46.26 -4.90 -4.84
C PHE A 103 -47.04 -4.04 -5.86
N ASN A 104 -46.50 -3.87 -7.07
CA ASN A 104 -47.28 -4.11 -8.29
C ASN A 104 -46.37 -4.46 -9.48
N SER A 105 -46.70 -5.60 -10.09
CA SER A 105 -45.99 -6.25 -11.19
C SER A 105 -46.29 -5.58 -12.54
N THR A 106 -45.25 -5.35 -13.35
CA THR A 106 -45.35 -5.47 -14.81
C THR A 106 -44.04 -6.04 -15.36
N SER A 107 -44.20 -7.22 -15.94
CA SER A 107 -43.27 -8.09 -16.63
C SER A 107 -42.56 -7.45 -17.83
N PHE A 108 -41.23 -7.54 -17.87
CA PHE A 108 -40.43 -7.57 -19.10
C PHE A 108 -39.35 -8.67 -18.98
N LEU A 109 -39.17 -9.38 -20.09
CA LEU A 109 -38.44 -10.64 -20.26
C LEU A 109 -36.93 -10.53 -19.95
N PRO A 110 -36.27 -11.61 -19.50
CA PRO A 110 -34.83 -11.61 -19.29
C PRO A 110 -34.10 -11.74 -20.63
N GLY A 111 -33.30 -10.73 -20.98
CA GLY A 111 -32.27 -10.84 -22.01
C GLY A 111 -31.15 -11.78 -21.56
N PRO A 112 -30.37 -12.36 -22.50
CA PRO A 112 -29.36 -13.35 -22.18
C PRO A 112 -28.24 -12.71 -21.35
N GLU A 113 -27.97 -13.28 -20.17
CA GLU A 113 -26.81 -12.92 -19.38
C GLU A 113 -25.51 -13.22 -20.16
N PRO A 114 -24.51 -12.32 -20.16
CA PRO A 114 -23.26 -12.55 -20.85
C PRO A 114 -22.49 -13.71 -20.20
N ARG A 115 -22.39 -14.82 -20.94
CA ARG A 115 -21.65 -16.02 -20.54
C ARG A 115 -20.17 -15.92 -20.91
N ALA A 116 -19.44 -15.00 -20.28
CA ALA A 116 -17.99 -15.06 -20.11
C ALA A 116 -17.51 -13.78 -19.40
N SER A 117 -17.56 -13.76 -18.08
CA SER A 117 -16.77 -12.78 -17.34
C SER A 117 -15.34 -13.30 -17.29
N ILE A 118 -14.46 -12.88 -18.20
CA ILE A 118 -13.02 -12.89 -17.90
C ILE A 118 -12.84 -11.75 -16.89
N PRO A 119 -12.68 -12.04 -15.58
CA PRO A 119 -12.58 -10.96 -14.61
C PRO A 119 -11.30 -10.18 -14.92
N ALA A 120 -11.41 -8.85 -14.94
CA ALA A 120 -10.24 -7.99 -14.99
C ALA A 120 -9.26 -8.43 -13.89
N LEU A 121 -8.00 -8.64 -14.28
CA LEU A 121 -6.92 -9.10 -13.41
C LEU A 121 -6.54 -8.00 -12.41
N GLN A 122 -7.37 -7.81 -11.39
CA GLN A 122 -6.92 -7.29 -10.11
C GLN A 122 -6.66 -8.49 -9.21
N VAL A 123 -5.49 -9.09 -9.41
CA VAL A 123 -4.82 -9.72 -8.27
C VAL A 123 -4.38 -8.57 -7.39
N THR A 124 -5.31 -8.04 -6.60
CA THR A 124 -4.96 -7.32 -5.37
C THR A 124 -4.39 -8.35 -4.42
N LEU A 125 -3.15 -8.78 -4.72
CA LEU A 125 -2.22 -9.07 -3.66
C LEU A 125 -2.21 -7.77 -2.87
N ASP A 126 -2.82 -7.79 -1.68
CA ASP A 126 -2.48 -6.86 -0.60
C ASP A 126 -0.98 -6.61 -0.76
N GLU A 127 -0.64 -5.39 -1.18
CA GLU A 127 0.72 -4.98 -1.41
C GLU A 127 1.40 -4.95 -0.05
N TYR A 128 1.80 -6.12 0.44
CA TYR A 128 2.85 -6.17 1.42
C TYR A 128 4.14 -5.86 0.66
N GLU A 129 4.43 -4.57 0.55
CA GLU A 129 5.70 -4.02 0.10
C GLU A 129 6.83 -4.51 1.01
N GLY A 130 7.26 -5.73 0.78
CA GLY A 130 8.57 -6.20 1.16
C GLY A 130 9.42 -6.26 -0.08
N SER A 131 9.81 -5.10 -0.66
CA SER A 131 10.62 -5.06 -1.89
C SER A 131 11.75 -6.10 -1.82
N ASP A 132 11.74 -7.07 -2.73
CA ASP A 132 12.87 -7.96 -2.97
C ASP A 132 13.96 -7.16 -3.71
N GLN A 133 14.56 -6.17 -3.04
CA GLN A 133 15.89 -5.69 -3.42
C GLN A 133 16.88 -6.59 -2.67
N GLU A 134 17.46 -7.54 -3.40
CA GLU A 134 18.64 -8.28 -2.97
C GLU A 134 19.81 -7.30 -2.86
N GLY A 135 19.90 -6.65 -1.71
CA GLY A 135 21.05 -5.88 -1.27
C GLY A 135 21.39 -6.34 0.14
N ASP A 136 22.53 -7.01 0.25
CA ASP A 136 23.13 -7.54 1.47
C ASP A 136 23.17 -6.46 2.56
N GLN A 137 22.23 -6.51 3.52
CA GLN A 137 22.31 -5.70 4.74
C GLN A 137 23.18 -6.46 5.74
N LYS A 138 24.50 -6.34 5.56
CA LYS A 138 25.43 -6.55 6.67
C LYS A 138 25.11 -5.53 7.76
N GLY A 139 25.04 -6.03 9.00
CA GLY A 139 24.82 -5.22 10.18
C GLY A 139 25.81 -4.06 10.24
N HIS A 140 25.28 -2.85 10.28
CA HIS A 140 26.00 -1.70 10.78
C HIS A 140 25.07 -0.94 11.72
N GLU A 141 25.57 -0.70 12.91
CA GLU A 141 24.96 0.07 13.96
C GLU A 141 24.59 1.46 13.41
N ILE A 142 23.30 1.77 13.31
CA ILE A 142 22.84 3.06 12.80
C ILE A 142 22.64 3.99 14.00
N ALA A 143 23.74 4.58 14.45
CA ALA A 143 23.76 5.90 15.06
C ALA A 143 24.14 6.93 13.99
N ASN A 144 23.29 7.08 12.95
CA ASN A 144 23.20 8.23 12.02
C ASN A 144 22.13 7.93 10.94
N GLY A 145 20.86 8.13 11.29
CA GLY A 145 19.70 7.59 10.56
C GLY A 145 18.79 8.59 9.85
N SER A 146 19.19 9.84 9.62
CA SER A 146 18.29 10.85 9.03
C SER A 146 18.33 10.88 7.49
N GLU A 147 19.48 11.08 6.85
CA GLU A 147 19.50 11.36 5.40
C GLU A 147 19.38 10.13 4.49
N SER A 148 20.02 9.01 4.83
CA SER A 148 20.08 7.82 3.96
C SER A 148 18.74 7.06 3.90
N ASN A 149 18.01 7.04 5.01
CA ASN A 149 16.67 6.46 5.09
C ASN A 149 15.62 7.33 4.40
N VAL A 150 15.73 8.66 4.54
CA VAL A 150 14.84 9.61 3.85
C VAL A 150 14.98 9.46 2.34
N LYS A 151 16.21 9.41 1.79
CA LYS A 151 16.45 9.20 0.35
C LYS A 151 15.93 7.86 -0.18
N LYS A 152 16.03 6.76 0.60
CA LYS A 152 15.45 5.46 0.22
C LYS A 152 13.92 5.47 0.27
N SER A 153 13.33 6.14 1.27
CA SER A 153 11.87 6.28 1.38
C SER A 153 11.29 7.13 0.25
N ASP A 154 11.97 8.23 -0.10
CA ASP A 154 11.56 9.16 -1.15
C ASP A 154 11.60 8.50 -2.54
N ARG A 155 12.65 7.70 -2.82
CA ARG A 155 12.72 6.91 -4.06
C ARG A 155 11.58 5.88 -4.16
N ARG A 156 11.23 5.21 -3.06
CA ARG A 156 10.11 4.25 -3.02
C ARG A 156 8.76 4.95 -3.21
N LEU A 157 8.55 6.08 -2.55
CA LEU A 157 7.35 6.89 -2.71
C LEU A 157 7.22 7.40 -4.15
N LYS A 158 8.32 7.81 -4.79
CA LYS A 158 8.34 8.23 -6.20
C LYS A 158 8.06 7.07 -7.16
N GLU A 159 8.57 5.88 -6.89
CA GLU A 159 8.28 4.68 -7.67
C GLU A 159 6.82 4.24 -7.52
N LYS A 160 6.29 4.27 -6.30
CA LYS A 160 4.88 3.96 -6.00
C LYS A 160 3.93 4.98 -6.62
N ALA A 161 4.26 6.28 -6.54
CA ALA A 161 3.52 7.34 -7.20
C ALA A 161 3.57 7.23 -8.72
N ARG A 162 4.70 6.80 -9.30
CA ARG A 162 4.80 6.54 -10.75
C ARG A 162 3.91 5.36 -11.16
N LYS A 163 3.94 4.24 -10.43
CA LYS A 163 3.07 3.08 -10.69
C LYS A 163 1.60 3.43 -10.50
N GLN A 164 1.26 4.20 -9.46
CA GLN A 164 -0.10 4.66 -9.22
C GLN A 164 -0.58 5.57 -10.35
N ARG A 165 0.26 6.48 -10.84
CA ARG A 165 -0.03 7.30 -12.02
C ARG A 165 -0.18 6.47 -13.29
N GLU A 166 0.65 5.45 -13.47
CA GLU A 166 0.55 4.53 -14.61
C GLU A 166 -0.74 3.70 -14.56
N ILE A 167 -1.14 3.24 -13.38
CA ILE A 167 -2.44 2.58 -13.14
C ILE A 167 -3.59 3.56 -13.37
N GLU A 168 -3.49 4.80 -12.90
CA GLU A 168 -4.51 5.83 -13.12
C GLU A 168 -4.61 6.23 -14.59
N ILE A 169 -3.49 6.37 -15.29
CA ILE A 169 -3.45 6.64 -16.73
C ILE A 169 -4.05 5.46 -17.49
N SER A 170 -3.66 4.22 -17.14
CA SER A 170 -4.23 3.00 -17.71
C SER A 170 -5.73 2.88 -17.43
N ALA A 171 -6.20 3.24 -16.23
CA ALA A 171 -7.62 3.25 -15.86
C ALA A 171 -8.40 4.39 -16.54
N LEU A 172 -7.76 5.53 -16.80
CA LEU A 172 -8.33 6.64 -17.56
C LEU A 172 -8.39 6.32 -19.06
N GLU A 173 -7.36 5.68 -19.60
CA GLU A 173 -7.34 5.11 -20.95
C GLU A 173 -8.42 4.01 -21.09
N GLU A 174 -8.56 3.14 -20.07
CA GLU A 174 -9.60 2.13 -19.98
C GLU A 174 -11.00 2.75 -19.96
N ARG A 175 -11.22 3.81 -19.17
CA ARG A 175 -12.50 4.54 -19.11
C ARG A 175 -12.78 5.30 -20.41
N ALA A 176 -11.75 5.81 -21.08
CA ALA A 176 -11.88 6.43 -22.40
C ALA A 176 -12.24 5.39 -23.48
N LEU A 177 -11.67 4.19 -23.39
CA LEU A 177 -11.96 3.05 -24.28
C LEU A 177 -13.33 2.40 -24.01
N GLN A 178 -13.91 2.52 -22.81
CA GLN A 178 -15.28 2.07 -22.53
C GLN A 178 -16.35 2.90 -23.26
N LYS A 179 -16.03 4.14 -23.70
CA LYS A 179 -16.93 4.97 -24.50
C LYS A 179 -17.05 4.52 -25.97
N ASP A 180 -16.06 3.79 -26.49
CA ASP A 180 -16.03 3.21 -27.84
C ASP A 180 -15.53 1.75 -27.72
N THR A 181 -16.35 0.88 -27.14
CA THR A 181 -15.97 -0.54 -27.04
C THR A 181 -16.11 -1.18 -28.42
N PRO A 182 -15.02 -1.68 -29.04
CA PRO A 182 -15.11 -2.24 -30.38
C PRO A 182 -16.13 -3.37 -30.45
N GLN A 183 -17.03 -3.33 -31.43
CA GLN A 183 -18.10 -4.33 -31.61
C GLN A 183 -17.80 -5.30 -32.75
N THR A 184 -16.80 -4.99 -33.58
CA THR A 184 -16.46 -5.81 -34.75
C THR A 184 -15.01 -6.28 -34.71
N PRO A 185 -14.70 -7.47 -35.28
CA PRO A 185 -13.32 -7.93 -35.42
C PRO A 185 -12.41 -6.90 -36.11
N ASP A 186 -12.92 -6.17 -37.10
CA ASP A 186 -12.14 -5.20 -37.87
C ASP A 186 -11.72 -3.97 -37.04
N GLU A 187 -12.59 -3.52 -36.12
CA GLU A 187 -12.26 -2.46 -35.16
C GLU A 187 -11.17 -2.91 -34.19
N PHE A 188 -11.24 -4.15 -33.70
CA PHE A 188 -10.16 -4.73 -32.89
C PHE A 188 -8.85 -4.84 -33.67
N GLU A 189 -8.87 -5.26 -34.94
CA GLU A 189 -7.67 -5.30 -35.79
C GLU A 189 -7.09 -3.89 -36.01
N LYS A 190 -7.92 -2.86 -36.13
CA LYS A 190 -7.45 -1.47 -36.20
C LYS A 190 -6.78 -1.04 -34.89
N LEU A 191 -7.38 -1.37 -33.75
CA LEU A 191 -6.87 -1.01 -32.43
C LEU A 191 -5.56 -1.74 -32.09
N VAL A 192 -5.45 -3.01 -32.47
CA VAL A 192 -4.22 -3.79 -32.37
C VAL A 192 -3.10 -3.18 -33.21
N ARG A 193 -3.40 -2.66 -34.41
CA ARG A 193 -2.40 -1.97 -35.24
C ARG A 193 -1.95 -0.64 -34.65
N SER A 194 -2.84 0.12 -34.02
CA SER A 194 -2.46 1.38 -33.36
C SER A 194 -1.69 1.15 -32.06
N SER A 195 -2.05 0.10 -31.33
CA SER A 195 -1.53 -0.17 -29.98
C SER A 195 -1.05 -1.63 -29.83
N PRO A 196 0.00 -2.04 -30.58
CA PRO A 196 0.42 -3.45 -30.67
C PRO A 196 0.99 -4.04 -29.38
N ASN A 197 1.50 -3.19 -28.48
CA ASN A 197 2.08 -3.62 -27.20
C ASN A 197 1.05 -3.69 -26.06
N SER A 198 -0.20 -3.28 -26.27
CA SER A 198 -1.21 -3.26 -25.21
C SER A 198 -1.85 -4.64 -25.04
N SER A 199 -1.48 -5.37 -23.99
CA SER A 199 -2.08 -6.64 -23.62
C SER A 199 -3.58 -6.51 -23.39
N PHE A 200 -4.03 -5.37 -22.88
CA PHE A 200 -5.45 -5.09 -22.67
C PHE A 200 -6.27 -5.19 -23.96
N VAL A 201 -5.80 -4.57 -25.05
CA VAL A 201 -6.48 -4.62 -26.36
C VAL A 201 -6.55 -6.06 -26.87
N TRP A 202 -5.43 -6.80 -26.78
CA TRP A 202 -5.37 -8.19 -27.18
C TRP A 202 -6.30 -9.09 -26.36
N ILE A 203 -6.33 -8.91 -25.05
CA ILE A 203 -7.17 -9.69 -24.13
C ILE A 203 -8.65 -9.39 -24.36
N LYS A 204 -9.02 -8.12 -24.59
CA LYS A 204 -10.40 -7.75 -24.96
C LYS A 204 -10.82 -8.38 -26.28
N TYR A 205 -9.92 -8.40 -27.27
CA TYR A 205 -10.21 -9.05 -28.54
C TYR A 205 -10.41 -10.57 -28.37
N MET A 206 -9.58 -11.22 -27.54
CA MET A 206 -9.79 -12.62 -27.17
C MET A 206 -11.13 -12.84 -26.48
N ALA A 207 -11.50 -11.98 -25.51
CA ALA A 207 -12.77 -12.06 -24.79
C ALA A 207 -13.96 -11.95 -25.74
N PHE A 208 -13.94 -10.99 -26.66
CA PHE A 208 -14.96 -10.82 -27.69
C PHE A 208 -15.12 -12.08 -28.56
N LEU A 209 -14.02 -12.71 -28.97
CA LEU A 209 -14.06 -13.95 -29.73
C LEU A 209 -14.64 -15.13 -28.93
N LEU A 210 -14.42 -15.13 -27.61
CA LEU A 210 -15.02 -16.13 -26.72
C LEU A 210 -16.51 -15.93 -26.53
N ASP A 211 -16.99 -14.68 -26.49
CA ASP A 211 -18.43 -14.36 -26.50
C ASP A 211 -19.12 -14.89 -27.77
N LEU A 212 -18.38 -14.95 -28.88
CA LEU A 212 -18.83 -15.56 -30.15
C LEU A 212 -18.62 -17.09 -30.20
N ALA A 213 -18.15 -17.70 -29.11
CA ALA A 213 -17.79 -19.13 -29.01
C ALA A 213 -16.72 -19.59 -30.01
N ASP A 214 -15.89 -18.69 -30.55
CA ASP A 214 -14.82 -18.99 -31.49
C ASP A 214 -13.46 -19.12 -30.74
N VAL A 215 -13.32 -20.24 -30.06
CA VAL A 215 -12.16 -20.53 -29.19
C VAL A 215 -10.87 -20.64 -30.00
N GLU A 216 -10.91 -21.26 -31.18
CA GLU A 216 -9.75 -21.42 -32.05
C GLU A 216 -9.20 -20.08 -32.56
N LYS A 217 -10.07 -19.14 -32.93
CA LYS A 217 -9.61 -17.78 -33.26
C LYS A 217 -9.06 -17.06 -32.04
N ALA A 218 -9.68 -17.20 -30.86
CA ALA A 218 -9.14 -16.62 -29.62
C ALA A 218 -7.72 -17.14 -29.31
N ARG A 219 -7.43 -18.43 -29.53
CA ARG A 219 -6.07 -18.99 -29.42
C ARG A 219 -5.12 -18.37 -30.44
N SER A 220 -5.56 -18.21 -31.69
CA SER A 220 -4.77 -17.57 -32.75
C SER A 220 -4.41 -16.13 -32.40
N VAL A 221 -5.36 -15.37 -31.83
CA VAL A 221 -5.14 -14.00 -31.35
C VAL A 221 -4.14 -13.97 -30.19
N ALA A 222 -4.22 -14.90 -29.23
CA ALA A 222 -3.24 -15.01 -28.15
C ALA A 222 -1.82 -15.26 -28.69
N GLU A 223 -1.67 -16.19 -29.63
CA GLU A 223 -0.37 -16.48 -30.27
C GLU A 223 0.17 -15.29 -31.05
N ARG A 224 -0.71 -14.56 -31.75
CA ARG A 224 -0.35 -13.31 -32.44
C ARG A 224 0.11 -12.24 -31.46
N ALA A 225 -0.59 -12.07 -30.35
CA ALA A 225 -0.22 -11.11 -29.31
C ALA A 225 1.18 -11.41 -28.76
N LEU A 226 1.47 -12.66 -28.41
CA LEU A 226 2.79 -13.07 -27.88
C LEU A 226 3.95 -12.84 -28.86
N ARG A 227 3.68 -12.95 -30.17
CA ARG A 227 4.65 -12.65 -31.24
C ARG A 227 4.81 -11.14 -31.49
N THR A 228 3.73 -10.38 -31.35
CA THR A 228 3.68 -8.96 -31.72
C THR A 228 4.20 -8.06 -30.60
N ILE A 229 3.83 -8.35 -29.35
CA ILE A 229 4.26 -7.56 -28.19
C ILE A 229 5.78 -7.63 -28.07
N ASN A 230 6.42 -6.48 -27.85
CA ASN A 230 7.86 -6.38 -27.68
C ASN A 230 8.33 -7.20 -26.46
N ILE A 231 9.47 -7.89 -26.60
CA ILE A 231 10.06 -8.68 -25.51
C ILE A 231 10.45 -7.85 -24.28
N ARG A 232 10.68 -6.54 -24.45
CA ARG A 232 10.96 -5.61 -23.34
C ARG A 232 9.73 -5.40 -22.44
N GLU A 233 8.53 -5.56 -22.99
CA GLU A 233 7.27 -5.43 -22.25
C GLU A 233 6.91 -6.77 -21.59
N GLU A 234 7.70 -7.15 -20.59
CA GLU A 234 7.52 -8.44 -19.89
C GLU A 234 6.16 -8.56 -19.19
N GLU A 235 5.64 -7.46 -18.66
CA GLU A 235 4.36 -7.42 -17.95
C GLU A 235 3.18 -7.60 -18.91
N GLU A 236 3.21 -6.91 -20.06
CA GLU A 236 2.22 -7.07 -21.12
C GLU A 236 2.20 -8.52 -21.65
N LYS A 237 3.37 -9.12 -21.88
CA LYS A 237 3.45 -10.54 -22.28
C LYS A 237 2.91 -11.48 -21.20
N LEU A 238 3.23 -11.23 -19.93
CA LEU A 238 2.72 -12.04 -18.83
C LEU A 238 1.18 -11.97 -18.76
N ASN A 239 0.58 -10.79 -18.94
CA ASN A 239 -0.87 -10.63 -18.96
C ASN A 239 -1.52 -11.47 -20.06
N VAL A 240 -0.94 -11.46 -21.27
CA VAL A 240 -1.42 -12.32 -22.37
C VAL A 240 -1.28 -13.80 -22.03
N TRP A 241 -0.15 -14.23 -21.43
CA TRP A 241 -0.01 -15.63 -20.98
C TRP A 241 -1.06 -16.02 -19.94
N VAL A 242 -1.42 -15.12 -19.02
CA VAL A 242 -2.47 -15.40 -18.02
C VAL A 242 -3.85 -15.52 -18.67
N ALA A 243 -4.18 -14.64 -19.60
CA ALA A 243 -5.40 -14.76 -20.39
C ALA A 243 -5.41 -16.08 -21.16
N TYR A 244 -4.27 -16.50 -21.71
CA TYR A 244 -4.14 -17.76 -22.41
C TYR A 244 -4.27 -18.98 -21.48
N PHE A 245 -3.75 -18.91 -20.25
CA PHE A 245 -3.99 -19.95 -19.25
C PHE A 245 -5.47 -20.09 -18.91
N ASN A 246 -6.17 -18.97 -18.69
CA ASN A 246 -7.60 -18.97 -18.41
C ASN A 246 -8.37 -19.62 -19.57
N LEU A 247 -8.04 -19.25 -20.82
CA LEU A 247 -8.61 -19.81 -22.04
C LEU A 247 -8.43 -21.34 -22.10
N GLU A 248 -7.20 -21.85 -21.92
CA GLU A 248 -6.95 -23.30 -21.96
C GLU A 248 -7.51 -24.04 -20.74
N ASN A 249 -7.60 -23.38 -19.59
CA ASN A 249 -8.21 -23.98 -18.42
C ASN A 249 -9.74 -24.13 -18.60
N GLU A 250 -10.38 -23.25 -19.35
CA GLU A 250 -11.82 -23.35 -19.59
C GLU A 250 -12.14 -24.30 -20.75
N TYR A 251 -11.44 -24.14 -21.89
CA TYR A 251 -11.80 -24.79 -23.16
C TYR A 251 -10.78 -25.83 -23.66
N GLY A 252 -9.66 -26.05 -22.95
CA GLY A 252 -8.64 -27.01 -23.34
C GLY A 252 -9.07 -28.48 -23.14
N SER A 253 -8.53 -29.37 -23.97
CA SER A 253 -8.83 -30.82 -23.91
C SER A 253 -7.58 -31.70 -24.14
N PRO A 254 -7.16 -32.54 -23.17
CA PRO A 254 -7.52 -32.47 -21.76
C PRO A 254 -7.06 -31.15 -21.14
N ARG A 255 -7.92 -30.54 -20.31
CA ARG A 255 -7.69 -29.23 -19.67
C ARG A 255 -6.30 -29.10 -19.04
N GLU A 256 -5.92 -30.07 -18.22
CA GLU A 256 -4.65 -30.03 -17.50
C GLU A 256 -3.45 -30.04 -18.42
N ASP A 257 -3.50 -30.85 -19.48
CA ASP A 257 -2.39 -30.98 -20.42
C ASP A 257 -2.26 -29.75 -21.30
N ALA A 258 -3.38 -29.14 -21.66
CA ALA A 258 -3.39 -27.86 -22.36
C ALA A 258 -2.73 -26.76 -21.52
N VAL A 259 -3.15 -26.60 -20.27
CA VAL A 259 -2.55 -25.63 -19.33
C VAL A 259 -1.06 -25.95 -19.09
N LYS A 260 -0.69 -27.21 -18.87
CA LYS A 260 0.71 -27.63 -18.67
C LYS A 260 1.59 -27.27 -19.88
N LYS A 261 1.12 -27.47 -21.11
CA LYS A 261 1.86 -27.11 -22.34
C LYS A 261 2.09 -25.61 -22.45
N ILE A 262 1.05 -24.79 -22.25
CA ILE A 262 1.18 -23.33 -22.28
C ILE A 262 2.09 -22.86 -21.14
N PHE A 263 1.98 -23.47 -19.95
CA PHE A 263 2.81 -23.13 -18.81
C PHE A 263 4.30 -23.38 -19.09
N GLN A 264 4.65 -24.54 -19.65
CA GLN A 264 6.02 -24.84 -20.05
C GLN A 264 6.56 -23.86 -21.10
N ARG A 265 5.72 -23.40 -22.03
CA ARG A 265 6.10 -22.37 -23.01
C ARG A 265 6.31 -21.02 -22.34
N ALA A 266 5.41 -20.58 -21.47
CA ALA A 266 5.55 -19.30 -20.76
C ALA A 266 6.85 -19.21 -19.93
N LEU A 267 7.29 -20.33 -19.34
CA LEU A 267 8.57 -20.40 -18.61
C LEU A 267 9.81 -20.15 -19.47
N GLN A 268 9.73 -20.25 -20.80
CA GLN A 268 10.84 -19.97 -21.70
C GLN A 268 11.02 -18.47 -21.98
N TYR A 269 9.95 -17.67 -21.82
CA TYR A 269 9.91 -16.27 -22.20
C TYR A 269 9.78 -15.30 -21.02
N CYS A 270 9.29 -15.78 -19.88
CA CYS A 270 8.99 -14.95 -18.71
C CYS A 270 9.70 -15.46 -17.45
N ASP A 271 9.86 -14.59 -16.45
CA ASP A 271 10.43 -14.97 -15.15
C ASP A 271 9.68 -16.18 -14.55
N PRO A 272 10.38 -17.29 -14.23
CA PRO A 272 9.73 -18.49 -13.74
C PRO A 272 8.86 -18.24 -12.50
N LYS A 273 9.31 -17.42 -11.54
CA LYS A 273 8.55 -17.18 -10.30
C LYS A 273 7.26 -16.43 -10.59
N LYS A 274 7.28 -15.41 -11.45
CA LYS A 274 6.08 -14.67 -11.89
C LYS A 274 5.07 -15.60 -12.58
N VAL A 275 5.50 -16.45 -13.51
CA VAL A 275 4.61 -17.38 -14.23
C VAL A 275 3.96 -18.38 -13.28
N HIS A 276 4.70 -18.95 -12.33
CA HIS A 276 4.13 -19.88 -11.35
C HIS A 276 3.10 -19.19 -10.43
N LEU A 277 3.38 -17.96 -9.97
CA LEU A 277 2.43 -17.18 -9.17
C LEU A 277 1.16 -16.84 -9.96
N ALA A 278 1.29 -16.55 -11.25
CA ALA A 278 0.16 -16.24 -12.10
C ALA A 278 -0.73 -17.48 -12.34
N LEU A 279 -0.11 -18.65 -12.55
CA LEU A 279 -0.83 -19.93 -12.64
C LEU A 279 -1.53 -20.29 -11.32
N LEU A 280 -0.90 -20.05 -10.16
CA LEU A 280 -1.55 -20.21 -8.85
C LEU A 280 -2.78 -19.31 -8.72
N GLY A 281 -2.67 -18.03 -9.09
CA GLY A 281 -3.79 -17.10 -9.04
C GLY A 281 -4.96 -17.54 -9.92
N MET A 282 -4.69 -18.23 -11.03
CA MET A 282 -5.74 -18.89 -11.83
C MET A 282 -6.40 -20.03 -11.06
N TYR A 283 -5.63 -20.99 -10.55
CA TYR A 283 -6.18 -22.13 -9.82
C TYR A 283 -6.96 -21.73 -8.56
N GLU A 284 -6.54 -20.67 -7.87
CA GLU A 284 -7.27 -20.10 -6.74
C GLU A 284 -8.64 -19.54 -7.16
N ARG A 285 -8.71 -18.77 -8.26
CA ARG A 285 -9.96 -18.22 -8.79
C ARG A 285 -10.92 -19.30 -9.28
N THR A 286 -10.39 -20.33 -9.94
CA THR A 286 -11.18 -21.46 -10.47
C THR A 286 -11.46 -22.55 -9.43
N LYS A 287 -11.02 -22.35 -8.17
CA LYS A 287 -11.19 -23.26 -7.03
C LYS A 287 -10.62 -24.67 -7.29
N GLN A 288 -9.59 -24.78 -8.13
CA GLN A 288 -8.87 -26.02 -8.40
C GLN A 288 -7.81 -26.26 -7.31
N ASN A 289 -8.28 -26.55 -6.09
CA ASN A 289 -7.44 -26.57 -4.89
C ASN A 289 -6.34 -27.65 -4.93
N GLU A 290 -6.61 -28.82 -5.50
CA GLU A 290 -5.64 -29.92 -5.61
C GLU A 290 -4.46 -29.54 -6.51
N LEU A 291 -4.75 -29.00 -7.70
CA LEU A 291 -3.74 -28.52 -8.64
C LEU A 291 -2.92 -27.35 -8.06
N ALA A 292 -3.57 -26.46 -7.30
CA ALA A 292 -2.89 -25.39 -6.59
C ALA A 292 -1.93 -25.95 -5.51
N ASP A 293 -2.37 -26.96 -4.74
CA ASP A 293 -1.57 -27.61 -3.70
C ASP A 293 -0.30 -28.26 -4.29
N GLU A 294 -0.46 -29.03 -5.36
CA GLU A 294 0.66 -29.64 -6.06
C GLU A 294 1.62 -28.59 -6.63
N LEU A 295 1.09 -27.49 -7.18
CA LEU A 295 1.91 -26.40 -7.70
C LEU A 295 2.71 -25.73 -6.57
N PHE A 296 2.10 -25.50 -5.41
CA PHE A 296 2.81 -25.00 -4.24
C PHE A 296 3.92 -25.93 -3.78
N ASP A 297 3.69 -27.24 -3.78
CA ASP A 297 4.72 -28.23 -3.42
C ASP A 297 5.90 -28.22 -4.38
N ARG A 298 5.66 -28.04 -5.69
CA ARG A 298 6.73 -27.82 -6.67
C ARG A 298 7.44 -26.47 -6.44
N MET A 299 6.70 -25.41 -6.17
CA MET A 299 7.25 -24.07 -5.96
C MET A 299 8.09 -23.95 -4.70
N THR A 300 7.68 -24.56 -3.58
CA THR A 300 8.43 -24.53 -2.32
C THR A 300 9.76 -25.28 -2.43
N LYS A 301 9.84 -26.30 -3.29
CA LYS A 301 11.09 -26.98 -3.64
C LYS A 301 11.99 -26.15 -4.55
N ARG A 302 11.42 -25.57 -5.62
CA ARG A 302 12.17 -24.79 -6.63
C ARG A 302 12.63 -23.43 -6.11
N PHE A 303 11.80 -22.74 -5.34
CA PHE A 303 12.02 -21.38 -4.83
C PHE A 303 12.17 -21.37 -3.30
N LYS A 304 12.91 -22.34 -2.76
CA LYS A 304 13.04 -22.59 -1.31
C LYS A 304 13.53 -21.40 -0.48
N THR A 305 14.27 -20.46 -1.08
CA THR A 305 14.79 -19.25 -0.41
C THR A 305 13.85 -18.03 -0.53
N SER A 306 12.72 -18.17 -1.22
CA SER A 306 11.77 -17.08 -1.48
C SER A 306 10.69 -17.01 -0.41
N CYS A 307 10.78 -16.01 0.47
CA CYS A 307 9.74 -15.75 1.49
C CYS A 307 8.35 -15.59 0.89
N LYS A 308 8.23 -14.91 -0.27
CA LYS A 308 6.94 -14.70 -0.94
C LYS A 308 6.23 -16.01 -1.26
N VAL A 309 6.99 -17.05 -1.64
CA VAL A 309 6.40 -18.36 -2.01
C VAL A 309 5.90 -19.10 -0.78
N TRP A 310 6.68 -19.11 0.30
CA TRP A 310 6.27 -19.69 1.57
C TRP A 310 5.07 -18.97 2.19
N LEU A 311 5.05 -17.64 2.17
CA LEU A 311 3.93 -16.85 2.67
C LEU A 311 2.65 -17.12 1.87
N ARG A 312 2.75 -17.23 0.55
CA ARG A 312 1.59 -17.59 -0.29
C ARG A 312 1.10 -19.00 -0.01
N ARG A 313 1.99 -19.97 0.22
CA ARG A 313 1.61 -21.32 0.64
C ARG A 313 0.87 -21.30 1.97
N ILE A 314 1.36 -20.56 2.97
CA ILE A 314 0.70 -20.44 4.28
C ILE A 314 -0.66 -19.76 4.15
N GLN A 315 -0.74 -18.65 3.41
CA GLN A 315 -1.99 -17.96 3.15
C GLN A 315 -3.01 -18.90 2.51
N PHE A 316 -2.61 -19.67 1.49
CA PHE A 316 -3.48 -20.65 0.85
C PHE A 316 -3.97 -21.71 1.85
N SER A 317 -3.07 -22.30 2.64
CA SER A 317 -3.43 -23.28 3.66
C SER A 317 -4.41 -22.74 4.70
N LEU A 318 -4.21 -21.50 5.15
CA LEU A 318 -5.12 -20.80 6.07
C LEU A 318 -6.49 -20.59 5.44
N THR A 319 -6.56 -20.13 4.19
CA THR A 319 -7.83 -19.93 3.49
C THR A 319 -8.60 -21.23 3.22
N GLN A 320 -7.91 -22.36 3.12
CA GLN A 320 -8.50 -23.69 2.98
C GLN A 320 -8.91 -24.29 4.33
N GLY A 321 -8.70 -23.59 5.46
CA GLY A 321 -9.00 -24.10 6.79
C GLY A 321 -8.19 -25.34 7.18
N LYS A 322 -6.95 -25.46 6.68
CA LYS A 322 -6.05 -26.54 7.10
C LYS A 322 -5.73 -26.42 8.59
N ASP A 323 -5.47 -27.56 9.22
CA ASP A 323 -5.13 -27.64 10.63
C ASP A 323 -3.89 -26.78 10.98
N VAL A 324 -3.89 -26.26 12.20
CA VAL A 324 -2.81 -25.45 12.78
C VAL A 324 -1.50 -26.24 12.78
N GLU A 325 -1.53 -27.55 13.05
CA GLU A 325 -0.31 -28.37 13.05
C GLU A 325 0.29 -28.50 11.65
N TYR A 326 -0.55 -28.59 10.62
CA TYR A 326 -0.10 -28.56 9.24
C TYR A 326 0.58 -27.22 8.92
N ILE A 327 -0.01 -26.09 9.31
CA ILE A 327 0.58 -24.77 9.09
C ILE A 327 1.92 -24.64 9.82
N LYS A 328 2.01 -25.09 11.08
CA LYS A 328 3.27 -25.15 11.84
C LYS A 328 4.33 -25.96 11.11
N SER A 329 3.97 -27.11 10.55
CA SER A 329 4.90 -27.94 9.77
C SER A 329 5.46 -27.20 8.54
N VAL A 330 4.63 -26.42 7.84
CA VAL A 330 5.03 -25.61 6.68
C VAL A 330 5.94 -24.47 7.10
N VAL A 331 5.62 -23.77 8.20
CA VAL A 331 6.45 -22.70 8.76
C VAL A 331 7.84 -23.24 9.14
N ASN A 332 7.91 -24.38 9.83
CA ASN A 332 9.17 -25.01 10.22
C ASN A 332 10.03 -25.39 9.00
N ARG A 333 9.42 -25.97 7.96
CA ARG A 333 10.09 -26.25 6.68
C ARG A 333 10.63 -24.98 6.00
N ALA A 334 9.87 -23.88 6.05
CA ALA A 334 10.30 -22.59 5.52
C ALA A 334 11.51 -22.05 6.30
N LEU A 335 11.50 -22.12 7.64
CA LEU A 335 12.62 -21.64 8.47
C LEU A 335 13.93 -22.41 8.23
N LEU A 336 13.84 -23.71 7.94
CA LEU A 336 14.99 -24.53 7.54
C LEU A 336 15.55 -24.14 6.17
N SER A 337 14.68 -23.70 5.25
CA SER A 337 15.06 -23.36 3.88
C SER A 337 15.50 -21.90 3.69
N LEU A 338 14.99 -21.00 4.54
CA LEU A 338 15.21 -19.55 4.42
C LEU A 338 16.53 -19.11 5.08
N PRO A 339 17.27 -18.18 4.44
CA PRO A 339 18.42 -17.52 5.06
C PRO A 339 18.05 -16.83 6.37
N GLN A 340 18.97 -16.81 7.34
CA GLN A 340 18.74 -16.22 8.67
C GLN A 340 18.27 -14.76 8.60
N SER A 341 18.83 -13.96 7.68
CA SER A 341 18.46 -12.57 7.44
C SER A 341 16.98 -12.38 7.10
N LYS A 342 16.34 -13.39 6.51
CA LYS A 342 14.94 -13.34 6.09
C LYS A 342 13.98 -13.93 7.13
N ARG A 343 14.47 -14.66 8.14
CA ARG A 343 13.63 -15.39 9.11
C ARG A 343 12.73 -14.47 9.93
N ILE A 344 13.27 -13.37 10.47
CA ILE A 344 12.47 -12.42 11.25
C ILE A 344 11.36 -11.80 10.39
N LYS A 345 11.72 -11.31 9.20
CA LYS A 345 10.74 -10.76 8.24
C LYS A 345 9.66 -11.79 7.90
N PHE A 346 10.05 -13.05 7.68
CA PHE A 346 9.12 -14.13 7.40
C PHE A 346 8.19 -14.43 8.58
N LEU A 347 8.71 -14.57 9.80
CA LEU A 347 7.89 -14.84 10.99
C LEU A 347 6.91 -13.72 11.32
N THR A 348 7.36 -12.46 11.27
CA THR A 348 6.49 -11.28 11.44
C THR A 348 5.34 -11.32 10.44
N GLN A 349 5.62 -11.77 9.23
CA GLN A 349 4.64 -11.80 8.14
C GLN A 349 3.66 -12.95 8.23
N THR A 350 4.14 -14.12 8.61
CA THR A 350 3.31 -15.25 8.95
C THR A 350 2.36 -14.89 10.10
N ALA A 351 2.86 -14.21 11.14
CA ALA A 351 2.01 -13.76 12.24
C ALA A 351 0.89 -12.83 11.75
N ILE A 352 1.20 -11.79 10.97
CA ILE A 352 0.18 -10.89 10.40
C ILE A 352 -0.88 -11.64 9.59
N LEU A 353 -0.48 -12.66 8.81
CA LEU A 353 -1.42 -13.49 8.06
C LEU A 353 -2.34 -14.28 8.98
N GLU A 354 -1.82 -14.85 10.06
CA GLU A 354 -2.61 -15.61 11.04
C GLU A 354 -3.61 -14.73 11.78
N PHE A 355 -3.23 -13.50 12.15
CA PHE A 355 -4.17 -12.50 12.65
C PHE A 355 -5.28 -12.18 11.64
N LYS A 356 -4.93 -12.02 10.36
CA LYS A 356 -5.92 -11.73 9.30
C LYS A 356 -6.88 -12.90 9.04
N CYS A 357 -6.41 -14.14 9.17
CA CYS A 357 -7.19 -15.35 8.91
C CYS A 357 -7.93 -15.89 10.15
N GLY A 358 -7.90 -15.18 11.29
CA GLY A 358 -8.67 -15.52 12.48
C GLY A 358 -7.99 -16.50 13.45
N VAL A 359 -6.71 -16.82 13.27
CA VAL A 359 -5.93 -17.70 14.17
C VAL A 359 -4.99 -16.84 15.02
N ALA A 360 -5.56 -15.91 15.78
CA ALA A 360 -4.81 -14.88 16.50
C ALA A 360 -3.78 -15.44 17.49
N GLU A 361 -4.11 -16.50 18.22
CA GLU A 361 -3.21 -17.17 19.19
C GLU A 361 -1.89 -17.63 18.57
N GLU A 362 -1.94 -18.14 17.34
CA GLU A 362 -0.74 -18.57 16.61
C GLU A 362 0.10 -17.37 16.18
N GLY A 363 -0.56 -16.28 15.79
CA GLY A 363 0.08 -15.01 15.50
C GLY A 363 0.78 -14.43 16.74
N ARG A 364 0.10 -14.44 17.90
CA ARG A 364 0.64 -14.04 19.20
C ARG A 364 1.88 -14.85 19.54
N SER A 365 1.79 -16.17 19.48
CA SER A 365 2.91 -17.09 19.72
C SER A 365 4.13 -16.77 18.86
N ARG A 366 3.94 -16.41 17.59
CA ARG A 366 5.04 -16.00 16.69
C ARG A 366 5.64 -14.65 17.07
N PHE A 367 4.83 -13.65 17.41
CA PHE A 367 5.37 -12.38 17.90
C PHE A 367 6.14 -12.55 19.21
N GLU A 368 5.59 -13.31 20.16
CA GLU A 368 6.26 -13.63 21.43
C GLU A 368 7.58 -14.37 21.21
N LEU A 369 7.62 -15.32 20.27
CA LEU A 369 8.86 -16.02 19.91
C LEU A 369 9.95 -15.05 19.46
N ILE A 370 9.62 -14.11 18.56
CA ILE A 370 10.58 -13.12 18.05
C ILE A 370 10.99 -12.15 19.15
N LEU A 371 10.04 -11.67 19.95
CA LEU A 371 10.27 -10.67 21.00
C LEU A 371 11.00 -11.26 22.21
N ARG A 372 10.92 -12.57 22.45
CA ARG A 372 11.76 -13.26 23.42
C ARG A 372 13.24 -13.22 23.04
N GLU A 373 13.56 -13.40 21.77
CA GLU A 373 14.93 -13.32 21.26
C GLU A 373 15.42 -11.87 21.10
N TYR A 374 14.53 -10.96 20.68
CA TYR A 374 14.85 -9.56 20.42
C TYR A 374 13.91 -8.58 21.15
N PRO A 375 13.95 -8.49 22.50
CA PRO A 375 13.01 -7.68 23.28
C PRO A 375 13.00 -6.20 22.94
N LYS A 376 14.12 -5.66 22.42
CA LYS A 376 14.28 -4.23 22.11
C LYS A 376 13.88 -3.84 20.67
N ARG A 377 13.34 -4.78 19.87
CA ARG A 377 12.85 -4.52 18.49
C ARG A 377 11.50 -3.80 18.50
N THR A 378 11.55 -2.48 18.62
CA THR A 378 10.35 -1.62 18.72
C THR A 378 9.46 -1.62 17.48
N ASP A 379 10.03 -1.90 16.30
CA ASP A 379 9.30 -2.10 15.06
C ASP A 379 8.33 -3.29 15.16
N ILE A 380 8.79 -4.40 15.74
CA ILE A 380 7.99 -5.63 15.90
C ILE A 380 6.91 -5.42 16.96
N TRP A 381 7.25 -4.80 18.09
CA TRP A 381 6.27 -4.39 19.10
C TRP A 381 5.17 -3.51 18.52
N SER A 382 5.54 -2.53 17.69
CA SER A 382 4.55 -1.66 17.05
C SER A 382 3.59 -2.47 16.19
N VAL A 383 4.11 -3.35 15.31
CA VAL A 383 3.28 -4.18 14.43
C VAL A 383 2.37 -5.11 15.24
N TYR A 384 2.89 -5.72 16.31
CA TYR A 384 2.11 -6.59 17.18
C TYR A 384 0.96 -5.84 17.86
N LEU A 385 1.25 -4.67 18.43
CA LEU A 385 0.22 -3.78 18.99
C LEU A 385 -0.83 -3.38 17.94
N ASP A 386 -0.43 -3.08 16.70
CA ASP A 386 -1.38 -2.77 15.63
C ASP A 386 -2.30 -3.96 15.30
N GLN A 387 -1.79 -5.19 15.35
CA GLN A 387 -2.61 -6.38 15.12
C GLN A 387 -3.61 -6.60 16.26
N GLU A 388 -3.21 -6.43 17.52
CA GLU A 388 -4.09 -6.58 18.68
C GLU A 388 -5.15 -5.48 18.76
N ILE A 389 -4.77 -4.22 18.51
CA ILE A 389 -5.70 -3.08 18.45
C ILE A 389 -6.81 -3.34 17.42
N ARG A 390 -6.47 -3.98 16.30
CA ARG A 390 -7.45 -4.35 15.28
C ARG A 390 -8.42 -5.44 15.73
N LEU A 391 -7.99 -6.37 16.60
CA LEU A 391 -8.89 -7.37 17.19
C LEU A 391 -9.79 -6.77 18.28
N GLY A 392 -9.29 -5.74 18.98
CA GLY A 392 -10.08 -4.97 19.94
C GLY A 392 -10.20 -5.59 21.34
N ASP A 393 -9.36 -6.57 21.69
CA ASP A 393 -9.32 -7.12 23.04
C ASP A 393 -8.58 -6.17 24.00
N THR A 394 -9.34 -5.35 24.72
CA THR A 394 -8.82 -4.30 25.58
C THR A 394 -7.87 -4.82 26.66
N GLU A 395 -8.12 -6.01 27.22
CA GLU A 395 -7.29 -6.58 28.28
C GLU A 395 -5.91 -6.97 27.72
N ILE A 396 -5.90 -7.67 26.59
CA ILE A 396 -4.66 -8.06 25.91
C ILE A 396 -3.88 -6.82 25.45
N ILE A 397 -4.55 -5.83 24.86
CA ILE A 397 -3.92 -4.61 24.35
C ILE A 397 -3.25 -3.85 25.50
N ARG A 398 -3.94 -3.64 26.62
CA ARG A 398 -3.41 -2.94 27.79
C ARG A 398 -2.25 -3.69 28.42
N ALA A 399 -2.39 -5.02 28.59
CA ALA A 399 -1.30 -5.86 29.09
C ALA A 399 -0.05 -5.79 28.18
N LEU A 400 -0.27 -5.74 26.86
CA LEU A 400 0.81 -5.63 25.88
C LEU A 400 1.50 -4.27 25.95
N PHE A 401 0.74 -3.17 26.07
CA PHE A 401 1.30 -1.84 26.29
C PHE A 401 2.08 -1.76 27.61
N ASP A 402 1.54 -2.29 28.71
CA ASP A 402 2.22 -2.29 30.01
C ASP A 402 3.55 -3.04 29.93
N ARG A 403 3.59 -4.22 29.29
CA ARG A 403 4.85 -4.96 29.05
C ARG A 403 5.86 -4.14 28.25
N VAL A 404 5.42 -3.46 27.20
CA VAL A 404 6.29 -2.61 26.37
C VAL A 404 6.85 -1.45 27.19
N THR A 405 6.03 -0.82 28.05
CA THR A 405 6.45 0.32 28.86
C THR A 405 7.52 -0.03 29.91
N CYS A 406 7.61 -1.29 30.32
CA CYS A 406 8.64 -1.78 31.24
C CYS A 406 10.01 -2.03 30.58
N LEU A 407 10.12 -1.94 29.25
CA LEU A 407 11.38 -2.18 28.57
C LEU A 407 12.35 -1.01 28.71
N SER A 408 13.62 -1.33 28.99
CA SER A 408 14.70 -0.34 28.93
C SER A 408 15.08 -0.03 27.48
N LEU A 409 14.53 1.08 26.98
CA LEU A 409 14.66 1.57 25.61
C LEU A 409 15.11 3.04 25.56
N PRO A 410 15.82 3.47 24.50
CA PRO A 410 16.19 4.88 24.34
C PRO A 410 14.95 5.80 24.39
N PRO A 411 15.04 7.00 25.02
CA PRO A 411 13.88 7.89 25.21
C PRO A 411 13.12 8.22 23.92
N LYS A 412 13.82 8.36 22.79
CA LYS A 412 13.21 8.59 21.47
C LYS A 412 12.28 7.44 21.05
N LYS A 413 12.68 6.18 21.30
CA LYS A 413 11.90 4.99 20.98
C LYS A 413 10.72 4.81 21.95
N MET A 414 10.92 5.07 23.24
CA MET A 414 9.80 5.03 24.20
C MET A 414 8.77 6.11 23.96
N LYS A 415 9.20 7.34 23.62
CA LYS A 415 8.27 8.41 23.27
C LYS A 415 7.31 8.00 22.14
N PHE A 416 7.78 7.23 21.16
CA PHE A 416 6.92 6.70 20.10
C PHE A 416 5.86 5.73 20.65
N LEU A 417 6.26 4.79 21.52
CA LEU A 417 5.36 3.79 22.11
C LEU A 417 4.35 4.42 23.09
N PHE A 418 4.77 5.35 23.95
CA PHE A 418 3.86 6.10 24.82
C PHE A 418 2.87 6.96 24.04
N LYS A 419 3.30 7.61 22.95
CA LYS A 419 2.36 8.33 22.05
C LYS A 419 1.31 7.40 21.46
N LYS A 420 1.69 6.17 21.10
CA LYS A 420 0.75 5.17 20.59
C LYS A 420 -0.23 4.71 21.66
N TYR A 421 0.25 4.44 22.88
CA TYR A 421 -0.59 4.07 24.03
C TYR A 421 -1.60 5.18 24.36
N LEU A 422 -1.14 6.44 24.44
CA LEU A 422 -2.01 7.58 24.69
C LEU A 422 -3.08 7.76 23.61
N ARG A 423 -2.73 7.55 22.33
CA ARG A 423 -3.70 7.60 21.22
C ARG A 423 -4.76 6.51 21.35
N TYR A 424 -4.36 5.31 21.77
CA TYR A 424 -5.28 4.20 22.00
C TYR A 424 -6.26 4.51 23.15
N GLU A 425 -5.77 4.91 24.33
CA GLU A 425 -6.65 5.20 25.48
C GLU A 425 -7.55 6.42 25.22
N LYS A 426 -7.07 7.44 24.50
CA LYS A 426 -7.91 8.55 24.04
C LYS A 426 -9.02 8.11 23.11
N ALA A 427 -8.79 7.11 22.26
CA ALA A 427 -9.82 6.56 21.38
C ALA A 427 -10.85 5.72 22.14
N GLN A 428 -10.46 5.11 23.26
CA GLN A 428 -11.37 4.37 24.16
C GLN A 428 -12.16 5.29 25.10
N GLY A 429 -11.64 6.48 25.41
CA GLY A 429 -12.30 7.46 26.28
C GLY A 429 -12.10 7.23 27.78
N ASP A 430 -11.09 6.45 28.18
CA ASP A 430 -10.79 6.14 29.58
C ASP A 430 -9.84 7.20 30.19
N GLU A 431 -10.41 8.20 30.88
CA GLU A 431 -9.65 9.33 31.43
C GLU A 431 -8.65 8.91 32.51
N GLU A 432 -9.01 7.94 33.36
CA GLU A 432 -8.13 7.43 34.41
C GLU A 432 -6.88 6.77 33.80
N ARG A 433 -7.08 5.95 32.76
CA ARG A 433 -5.97 5.31 32.05
C ARG A 433 -5.13 6.30 31.27
N ILE A 434 -5.73 7.33 30.66
CA ILE A 434 -4.98 8.39 30.00
C ILE A 434 -4.01 9.07 30.98
N GLU A 435 -4.48 9.40 32.19
CA GLU A 435 -3.64 10.05 33.19
C GLU A 435 -2.54 9.11 33.70
N HIS A 436 -2.88 7.86 33.98
CA HIS A 436 -1.91 6.83 34.35
C HIS A 436 -0.81 6.64 33.29
N VAL A 437 -1.15 6.67 32.00
CA VAL A 437 -0.17 6.59 30.91
C VAL A 437 0.74 7.82 30.85
N LYS A 438 0.21 9.03 31.11
CA LYS A 438 1.03 10.25 31.20
C LYS A 438 1.99 10.17 32.38
N GLN A 439 1.51 9.74 33.54
CA GLN A 439 2.34 9.58 34.74
C GLN A 439 3.50 8.60 34.49
N LYS A 440 3.20 7.40 33.97
CA LYS A 440 4.24 6.42 33.59
C LYS A 440 5.25 6.99 32.59
N ALA A 441 4.81 7.82 31.64
CA ALA A 441 5.70 8.45 30.68
C ALA A 441 6.62 9.49 31.33
N MET A 442 6.13 10.26 32.31
CA MET A 442 6.93 11.23 33.08
C MET A 442 7.97 10.51 33.94
N GLU A 443 7.55 9.50 34.70
CA GLU A 443 8.45 8.65 35.51
C GLU A 443 9.57 8.03 34.65
N TYR A 444 9.23 7.54 33.46
CA TYR A 444 10.22 6.99 32.54
C TYR A 444 11.25 8.04 32.08
N VAL A 445 10.82 9.27 31.82
CA VAL A 445 11.72 10.36 31.41
C VAL A 445 12.65 10.74 32.56
N GLU A 446 12.15 10.81 33.79
CA GLU A 446 12.95 11.09 34.98
C GLU A 446 14.01 10.02 35.23
N ILE A 447 13.62 8.74 35.19
CA ILE A 447 14.55 7.61 35.32
C ILE A 447 15.59 7.62 34.19
N SER A 448 15.23 8.04 32.99
CA SER A 448 16.17 8.09 31.85
C SER A 448 17.14 9.29 31.87
N ARG A 449 16.87 10.29 32.72
CA ARG A 449 17.70 11.49 32.92
C ARG A 449 18.67 11.34 34.09
N ALA A 450 18.29 10.54 35.09
CA ALA A 450 19.17 10.08 36.16
C ALA A 450 20.17 9.05 35.63
#